data_AF-A0A6J0LWH2-F1
#
_entry.id   AF-A0A6J0LWH2-F1
#
_cell.length_a   1.000
_cell.length_b   1.000
_cell.length_c   1.000
_cell.angle_alpha   90.00
_cell.angle_beta   90.00
_cell.angle_gamma   90.00
#
_symmetry.space_group_name_H-M   'P 1'
#
loop_
_entity.id
_entity.type
_entity.pdbx_description
1 polymer ?
#
loop_
_entity_poly.entity_id
_entity_poly.type
_entity_poly.pdbx_seq_one_letter_code
_entity_poly.pdbx_strand_id
1 'polypeptide(L)'
;QKLKSLFLAFVIQEYSDFLHEFMCAVKQNYGEKVLVQFEDFANHNAYDLLSKYMDTHLVFNDDIQGTASVVLAGLIAAQKVLGKSLADHTFLFLGAGEAGTGIAELIALKISKENSSSLKVALFSGLE
;
A
#
# COMPACT_ATOMS: atom_id res chain seq x y z
N GLN A 1 5.11 -21.87 26.65
CA GLN A 1 5.52 -21.07 25.46
C GLN A 1 5.16 -21.77 24.14
N LYS A 2 5.53 -23.05 23.95
CA LYS A 2 5.23 -23.83 22.73
C LYS A 2 3.73 -23.98 22.40
N LEU A 3 2.87 -24.19 23.42
CA LEU A 3 1.43 -24.31 23.23
C LEU A 3 0.76 -22.98 22.78
N LYS A 4 1.24 -21.83 23.29
CA LYS A 4 0.77 -20.50 22.85
C LYS A 4 1.15 -20.20 21.41
N SER A 5 2.37 -20.58 21.01
CA SER A 5 2.85 -20.45 19.63
C SER A 5 2.04 -21.32 18.67
N LEU A 6 1.73 -22.56 19.05
CA LEU A 6 0.88 -23.45 18.25
C LEU A 6 -0.55 -22.93 18.14
N PHE A 7 -1.12 -22.43 19.24
CA PHE A 7 -2.45 -21.82 19.24
C PHE A 7 -2.52 -20.58 18.34
N LEU A 8 -1.52 -19.69 18.42
CA LEU A 8 -1.47 -18.51 17.57
C LEU A 8 -1.34 -18.89 16.08
N ALA A 9 -0.51 -19.90 15.76
CA ALA A 9 -0.39 -20.40 14.40
C ALA A 9 -1.72 -20.97 13.86
N PHE A 10 -2.47 -21.69 14.69
CA PHE A 10 -3.79 -22.19 14.33
C PHE A 10 -4.78 -21.05 14.03
N VAL A 11 -4.84 -20.03 14.89
CA VAL A 11 -5.72 -18.86 14.69
C VAL A 11 -5.35 -18.08 13.42
N ILE A 12 -4.05 -17.91 13.13
CA ILE A 12 -3.58 -17.25 11.90
C ILE A 12 -4.00 -18.07 10.67
N GLN A 13 -3.89 -19.40 10.74
CA GLN A 13 -4.28 -20.27 9.64
C GLN A 13 -5.78 -20.20 9.36
N GLU A 14 -6.62 -20.31 10.40
CA GLU A 14 -8.08 -20.22 10.28
C GLU A 14 -8.52 -18.88 9.70
N TYR A 15 -7.89 -17.78 10.11
CA TYR A 15 -8.12 -16.45 9.54
C TYR A 15 -7.73 -16.36 8.05
N SER A 16 -6.57 -16.91 7.68
CA SER A 16 -6.08 -16.92 6.30
C SER A 16 -6.98 -17.77 5.38
N ASP A 17 -7.44 -18.92 5.88
CA ASP A 17 -8.32 -19.84 5.15
C ASP A 17 -9.69 -19.21 4.94
N PHE A 18 -10.25 -18.57 5.98
CA PHE A 18 -11.50 -17.82 5.87
C PHE A 18 -11.42 -16.70 4.83
N LEU A 19 -10.36 -15.88 4.86
CA LEU A 19 -10.19 -14.83 3.87
C LEU A 19 -10.00 -15.38 2.45
N HIS A 20 -9.31 -16.52 2.31
CA HIS A 20 -9.16 -17.16 1.02
C HIS A 20 -10.49 -17.68 0.48
N GLU A 21 -11.29 -18.32 1.32
CA GLU A 21 -12.65 -18.75 0.97
C GLU A 21 -13.51 -17.56 0.52
N PHE A 22 -13.48 -16.46 1.29
CA PHE A 22 -14.19 -15.23 0.94
C PHE A 22 -13.79 -14.70 -0.44
N MET A 23 -12.49 -14.55 -0.71
CA MET A 23 -12.00 -14.03 -2.00
C MET A 23 -12.41 -14.93 -3.17
N CYS A 24 -12.28 -16.25 -3.01
CA CYS A 24 -12.72 -17.23 -3.99
C CYS A 24 -14.23 -17.14 -4.24
N ALA A 25 -15.04 -17.06 -3.18
CA ALA A 25 -16.49 -16.97 -3.29
C ALA A 25 -16.95 -15.67 -3.97
N VAL A 26 -16.34 -14.52 -3.63
CA VAL A 26 -16.63 -13.23 -4.26
C VAL A 26 -16.34 -13.30 -5.77
N LYS A 27 -15.17 -13.80 -6.13
CA LYS A 27 -14.75 -13.95 -7.53
C LYS A 27 -15.64 -14.93 -8.29
N GLN A 28 -16.03 -16.05 -7.68
CA GLN A 28 -16.90 -17.05 -8.29
C GLN A 28 -18.32 -16.51 -8.53
N ASN A 29 -18.87 -15.74 -7.59
CA ASN A 29 -20.25 -15.29 -7.65
C ASN A 29 -20.44 -13.98 -8.45
N TYR A 30 -19.44 -13.10 -8.46
CA TYR A 30 -19.53 -11.78 -9.08
C TYR A 30 -18.60 -11.59 -10.29
N GLY A 31 -17.74 -12.57 -10.58
CA GLY A 31 -16.86 -12.63 -11.74
C GLY A 31 -15.51 -11.91 -11.56
N GLU A 32 -14.62 -12.10 -12.54
CA GLU A 32 -13.23 -11.60 -12.54
C GLU A 32 -13.10 -10.08 -12.38
N LYS A 33 -14.14 -9.32 -12.72
CA LYS A 33 -14.13 -7.85 -12.74
C LYS A 33 -14.74 -7.21 -11.49
N VAL A 34 -15.15 -8.01 -10.50
CA VAL A 34 -15.61 -7.47 -9.22
C VAL A 34 -14.44 -6.79 -8.51
N LEU A 35 -14.65 -5.55 -8.09
CA LEU A 35 -13.67 -4.79 -7.32
C LEU A 35 -13.81 -5.14 -5.84
N VAL A 36 -12.71 -5.51 -5.19
CA VAL A 36 -12.66 -5.65 -3.73
C VAL A 36 -11.71 -4.60 -3.16
N GLN A 37 -12.27 -3.71 -2.35
CA GLN A 37 -11.51 -2.73 -1.58
C GLN A 37 -11.23 -3.31 -0.18
N PHE A 38 -9.96 -3.42 0.19
CA PHE A 38 -9.56 -3.69 1.57
C PHE A 38 -9.52 -2.37 2.36
N GLU A 39 -10.04 -2.42 3.58
CA GLU A 39 -10.21 -1.25 4.47
C GLU A 39 -9.93 -1.68 5.92
N ASP A 40 -9.28 -0.82 6.71
CA ASP A 40 -9.14 -0.93 8.16
C ASP A 40 -8.50 -2.26 8.65
N PHE A 41 -7.61 -2.85 7.85
CA PHE A 41 -6.81 -3.98 8.28
C PHE A 41 -5.61 -3.51 9.09
N ALA A 42 -5.21 -4.28 10.12
CA ALA A 42 -3.97 -3.99 10.82
C ALA A 42 -2.78 -4.08 9.85
N ASN A 43 -1.90 -3.08 9.85
CA ASN A 43 -0.69 -2.93 9.01
C ASN A 43 -0.13 -4.19 8.36
N HIS A 44 0.31 -5.17 9.15
CA HIS A 44 0.91 -6.38 8.60
C HIS A 44 -0.06 -7.15 7.70
N ASN A 45 -1.31 -7.31 8.14
CA ASN A 45 -2.35 -8.00 7.39
C ASN A 45 -2.75 -7.22 6.13
N ALA A 46 -2.79 -5.89 6.19
CA ALA A 46 -3.13 -5.05 5.04
C ALA A 46 -2.15 -5.28 3.87
N TYR A 47 -0.85 -5.25 4.15
CA TYR A 47 0.20 -5.51 3.17
C TYR A 47 0.19 -6.96 2.67
N ASP A 48 0.06 -7.94 3.56
CA ASP A 48 0.03 -9.36 3.19
C ASP A 48 -1.15 -9.69 2.27
N LEU A 49 -2.34 -9.15 2.58
CA LEU A 49 -3.54 -9.37 1.77
C LEU A 49 -3.45 -8.70 0.41
N LEU A 50 -3.00 -7.44 0.36
CA LEU A 50 -2.80 -6.74 -0.89
C LEU A 50 -1.81 -7.50 -1.78
N SER A 51 -0.65 -7.88 -1.25
CA SER A 51 0.36 -8.63 -2.01
C SER A 51 -0.13 -10.00 -2.45
N LYS A 52 -0.91 -10.71 -1.63
CA LYS A 52 -1.43 -12.05 -1.95
C LYS A 52 -2.44 -12.02 -3.09
N TYR A 53 -3.28 -10.99 -3.17
CA TYR A 53 -4.43 -10.98 -4.09
C TYR A 53 -4.30 -10.03 -5.28
N MET A 54 -3.39 -9.07 -5.27
CA MET A 54 -3.26 -8.07 -6.35
C MET A 54 -3.02 -8.64 -7.76
N ASP A 55 -2.36 -9.80 -7.87
CA ASP A 55 -2.09 -10.45 -9.16
C ASP A 55 -3.23 -11.36 -9.65
N THR A 56 -4.18 -11.69 -8.76
CA THR A 56 -5.21 -12.70 -9.03
C THR A 56 -6.65 -12.16 -8.97
N HIS A 57 -6.83 -11.00 -8.36
CA HIS A 57 -8.13 -10.36 -8.16
C HIS A 57 -8.02 -8.87 -8.44
N LEU A 58 -9.11 -8.24 -8.89
CA LEU A 58 -9.19 -6.79 -9.00
C LEU A 58 -9.35 -6.19 -7.60
N VAL A 59 -8.23 -5.86 -6.97
CA VAL A 59 -8.20 -5.38 -5.58
C VAL A 59 -7.36 -4.13 -5.43
N PHE A 60 -7.66 -3.37 -4.38
CA PHE A 60 -6.81 -2.31 -3.86
C PHE A 60 -7.06 -2.16 -2.36
N ASN A 61 -6.17 -1.47 -1.66
CA ASN A 61 -6.36 -1.10 -0.25
C ASN A 61 -6.41 0.44 -0.14
N ASP A 62 -7.46 0.99 0.48
CA ASP A 62 -7.66 2.44 0.52
C ASP A 62 -6.69 3.14 1.50
N ASP A 63 -6.41 2.52 2.65
CA ASP A 63 -5.47 3.02 3.65
C ASP A 63 -4.04 3.19 3.09
N ILE A 64 -3.62 2.28 2.21
CA ILE A 64 -2.30 2.30 1.55
C ILE A 64 -2.37 3.13 0.27
N GLN A 65 -3.19 2.71 -0.71
CA GLN A 65 -3.15 3.23 -2.08
C GLN A 65 -4.07 4.44 -2.26
N GLY A 66 -5.25 4.43 -1.64
CA GLY A 66 -6.20 5.56 -1.68
C GLY A 66 -5.64 6.80 -1.00
N THR A 67 -5.14 6.65 0.23
CA THR A 67 -4.50 7.72 0.99
C THR A 67 -3.25 8.25 0.30
N ALA A 68 -2.41 7.36 -0.27
CA ALA A 68 -1.26 7.78 -1.07
C ALA A 68 -1.68 8.65 -2.27
N SER A 69 -2.72 8.24 -2.99
CA SER A 69 -3.23 8.94 -4.17
C SER A 69 -3.69 10.37 -3.83
N VAL A 70 -4.51 10.54 -2.79
CA VAL A 70 -5.04 11.87 -2.44
C VAL A 70 -3.94 12.81 -1.92
N VAL A 71 -2.96 12.29 -1.17
CA VAL A 71 -1.83 13.10 -0.70
C VAL A 71 -0.94 13.53 -1.87
N LEU A 72 -0.61 12.61 -2.78
CA LEU A 72 0.16 12.97 -3.98
C LEU A 72 -0.58 13.99 -4.85
N ALA A 73 -1.89 13.87 -5.00
CA ALA A 73 -2.70 14.85 -5.72
C ALA A 73 -2.59 16.24 -5.08
N GLY A 74 -2.62 16.33 -3.75
CA GLY A 74 -2.40 17.57 -3.00
C GLY A 74 -1.00 18.16 -3.23
N LEU A 75 0.04 17.33 -3.23
CA LEU A 75 1.41 17.76 -3.51
C LEU A 75 1.54 18.30 -4.94
N ILE A 76 1.00 17.60 -5.94
CA ILE A 76 1.00 18.06 -7.34
C ILE A 76 0.25 19.39 -7.50
N ALA A 77 -0.84 19.59 -6.76
CA ALA A 77 -1.54 20.88 -6.73
C ALA A 77 -0.66 21.99 -6.13
N ALA A 78 0.05 21.71 -5.04
CA ALA A 78 0.96 22.66 -4.40
C ALA A 78 2.17 23.02 -5.28
N GLN A 79 2.71 22.08 -6.06
CA GLN A 79 3.80 22.33 -7.00
C GLN A 79 3.48 23.47 -7.98
N LYS A 80 2.24 23.55 -8.48
CA LYS A 80 1.80 24.60 -9.40
C LYS A 80 1.86 26.00 -8.78
N VAL A 81 1.72 26.09 -7.46
CA VAL A 81 1.78 27.34 -6.70
C VAL A 81 3.23 27.68 -6.33
N LEU A 82 4.03 26.68 -5.95
CA LEU A 82 5.40 26.86 -5.49
C LEU A 82 6.43 26.96 -6.62
N GLY A 83 6.11 26.47 -7.82
CA GLY A 83 7.02 26.44 -8.97
C GLY A 83 8.22 25.50 -8.80
N LYS A 84 8.12 24.51 -7.90
CA LYS A 84 9.17 23.53 -7.60
C LYS A 84 8.74 22.11 -7.95
N SER A 85 9.68 21.27 -8.36
CA SER A 85 9.46 19.84 -8.59
C SER A 85 9.40 19.08 -7.25
N LEU A 86 8.82 17.88 -7.23
CA LEU A 86 8.75 17.07 -6.00
C LEU A 86 10.17 16.67 -5.55
N ALA A 87 11.09 16.53 -6.50
CA ALA A 87 12.49 16.19 -6.24
C ALA A 87 13.26 17.32 -5.52
N ASP A 88 12.75 18.55 -5.53
CA ASP A 88 13.35 19.70 -4.83
C ASP A 88 12.98 19.74 -3.33
N HIS A 89 12.15 18.81 -2.87
CA HIS A 89 11.64 18.77 -1.51
C HIS A 89 12.20 17.59 -0.71
N THR A 90 12.39 17.81 0.60
CA THR A 90 12.65 16.75 1.57
C THR A 90 11.37 16.45 2.33
N PHE A 91 10.94 15.19 2.33
CA PHE A 91 9.69 14.76 2.96
C PHE A 91 9.98 14.12 4.33
N LEU A 92 9.25 14.56 5.36
CA LEU A 92 9.27 13.97 6.70
C LEU A 92 7.89 13.39 7.01
N PHE A 93 7.86 12.14 7.45
CA PHE A 93 6.64 11.42 7.81
C PHE A 93 6.58 11.21 9.32
N LEU A 94 5.48 11.62 9.95
CA LEU A 94 5.18 11.28 11.33
C LEU A 94 4.29 10.03 11.36
N GLY A 95 4.92 8.85 11.38
CA GLY A 95 4.26 7.55 11.32
C GLY A 95 4.76 6.73 10.13
N ALA A 96 5.03 5.44 10.37
CA ALA A 96 5.62 4.50 9.41
C ALA A 96 4.76 3.24 9.25
N GLY A 97 3.44 3.40 9.23
CA GLY A 97 2.49 2.36 8.84
C GLY A 97 1.89 2.63 7.47
N GLU A 98 0.96 1.77 7.03
CA GLU A 98 0.15 1.82 5.78
C GLU A 98 0.15 3.16 5.03
N ALA A 99 -0.48 4.19 5.60
CA ALA A 99 -0.56 5.50 4.96
C ALA A 99 0.83 6.13 4.73
N GLY A 100 1.68 6.20 5.75
CA GLY A 100 2.98 6.86 5.67
C GLY A 100 3.90 6.21 4.65
N THR A 101 4.00 4.89 4.67
CA THR A 101 4.82 4.11 3.72
C THR A 101 4.22 4.12 2.31
N GLY A 102 2.90 4.01 2.17
CA GLY A 102 2.22 4.10 0.87
C GLY A 102 2.39 5.46 0.20
N ILE A 103 2.26 6.56 0.95
CA ILE A 103 2.49 7.93 0.46
C ILE A 103 3.96 8.07 0.01
N ALA A 104 4.92 7.65 0.84
CA ALA A 104 6.35 7.77 0.55
C ALA A 104 6.72 7.02 -0.75
N GLU A 105 6.23 5.80 -0.92
CA GLU A 105 6.48 5.00 -2.12
C GLU A 105 5.87 5.65 -3.38
N LEU A 106 4.64 6.18 -3.28
CA LEU A 106 3.99 6.81 -4.43
C LEU A 106 4.64 8.14 -4.83
N ILE A 107 5.12 8.93 -3.86
CA ILE A 107 5.93 10.13 -4.12
C ILE A 107 7.23 9.74 -4.83
N ALA A 108 7.95 8.74 -4.31
CA ALA A 108 9.20 8.29 -4.91
C ALA A 108 8.98 7.73 -6.33
N LEU A 109 7.88 7.01 -6.56
CA LEU A 109 7.50 6.53 -7.90
C LEU A 109 7.24 7.70 -8.86
N LYS A 110 6.57 8.76 -8.39
CA LYS A 110 6.35 9.97 -9.19
C LYS A 110 7.67 10.66 -9.55
N ILE A 111 8.56 10.88 -8.58
CA ILE A 111 9.89 11.47 -8.79
C ILE A 111 10.73 10.62 -9.75
N SER A 112 10.74 9.30 -9.55
CA SER A 112 11.45 8.33 -10.39
C SER A 112 11.00 8.44 -11.85
N LYS A 113 9.68 8.52 -12.10
CA LYS A 113 9.11 8.68 -13.45
C LYS A 113 9.46 10.03 -14.08
N GLU A 114 9.41 11.13 -13.33
CA GLU A 114 9.73 12.46 -13.85
C GLU A 114 11.21 12.60 -14.21
N ASN A 115 12.09 12.01 -13.40
CA ASN A 115 13.53 12.15 -13.53
C ASN A 115 14.19 11.01 -14.31
N SER A 116 13.41 10.03 -14.80
CA SER A 116 13.92 8.80 -15.43
C SER A 116 15.00 8.11 -14.58
N SER A 117 14.82 8.13 -13.26
CA SER A 117 15.76 7.61 -12.27
C SER A 117 15.20 6.34 -11.60
N SER A 118 16.05 5.58 -10.90
CA SER A 118 15.57 4.40 -10.18
C SER A 118 14.74 4.78 -8.95
N LEU A 119 13.76 3.94 -8.58
CA LEU A 119 12.93 4.14 -7.37
C LEU A 119 13.79 4.28 -6.10
N LYS A 120 14.89 3.51 -6.00
CA LYS A 120 15.82 3.58 -4.87
C LYS A 120 16.47 4.96 -4.75
N VAL A 121 16.89 5.53 -5.87
CA VAL A 121 17.45 6.89 -5.90
C VAL A 121 16.41 7.90 -5.45
N ALA A 122 15.16 7.78 -5.93
CA ALA A 122 14.07 8.67 -5.53
C ALA A 122 13.68 8.56 -4.04
N LEU A 123 13.83 7.37 -3.41
CA LEU A 123 13.56 7.16 -1.99
C LEU A 123 14.67 7.69 -1.06
N PHE A 124 15.93 7.62 -1.50
CA PHE A 124 17.08 7.80 -0.60
C PHE A 124 18.02 8.95 -1.00
N SER A 125 17.70 9.75 -2.01
CA SER A 125 18.57 10.83 -2.53
C SER A 125 18.97 11.91 -1.50
N GLY A 126 18.31 11.98 -0.34
CA GLY A 126 18.60 12.95 0.73
C GLY A 126 19.26 12.37 1.99
N LEU A 127 19.76 11.11 1.95
CA LEU A 127 20.39 10.43 3.09
C LEU A 127 21.93 10.33 3.01
N GLU A 128 22.55 10.98 2.03
CA GLU A 128 24.01 11.19 1.96
C GLU A 128 24.39 12.53 2.61
#